data_AF-A0A7C5G3G7-F1
#
_entry.id   AF-A0A7C5G3G7-F1
#
_cell.length_a   1.000
_cell.length_b   1.000
_cell.length_c   1.000
_cell.angle_alpha   90.00
_cell.angle_beta   90.00
_cell.angle_gamma   90.00
#
_symmetry.space_group_name_H-M   'P 1'
#
loop_
_entity.id
_entity.type
_entity.pdbx_description
1 polymer ?
#
loop_
_entity_poly.entity_id
_entity_poly.type
_entity_poly.pdbx_seq_one_letter_code
_entity_poly.pdbx_strand_id
1 'polypeptide(L)'
;MDTLVFRNLDLRAPFEYTKIALADPFVFPAAPEGAVLFQLDSHLYTELEGDPHRLLGKPIQGGVESPSEEGNNPGKGSFRIPPGKYFFVQRREPPSLEAVAQVNAEAQREALWRGLHLTDRLYVRFLVEEEGLVFQILRPLVQGGE
;
A
#
# COMPACT_ATOMS: atom_id res chain seq x y z
N MET A 1 -16.51 -3.58 -16.05
CA MET A 1 -15.53 -4.50 -15.45
C MET A 1 -14.30 -3.67 -15.15
N ASP A 2 -14.19 -3.18 -13.92
CA ASP A 2 -13.01 -2.42 -13.52
C ASP A 2 -11.82 -3.38 -13.46
N THR A 3 -10.84 -3.12 -14.32
CA THR A 3 -9.75 -4.05 -14.59
C THR A 3 -8.63 -3.77 -13.59
N LEU A 4 -8.27 -4.78 -12.81
CA LEU A 4 -7.05 -4.73 -11.99
C LEU A 4 -5.82 -4.69 -12.89
N VAL A 5 -4.91 -3.78 -12.58
CA VAL A 5 -3.66 -3.62 -13.33
C VAL A 5 -2.50 -4.16 -12.50
N PHE A 6 -2.00 -5.34 -12.85
CA PHE A 6 -0.83 -5.96 -12.23
C PHE A 6 0.46 -5.59 -12.96
N ARG A 7 1.48 -5.10 -12.24
CA ARG A 7 2.80 -4.77 -12.81
C ARG A 7 3.92 -5.10 -11.84
N ASN A 8 5.10 -5.40 -12.38
CA ASN A 8 6.33 -5.33 -11.60
C ASN A 8 6.83 -3.89 -11.68
N LEU A 9 6.93 -3.20 -10.55
CA LEU A 9 7.37 -1.83 -10.45
C LEU A 9 8.78 -1.78 -9.84
N ASP A 10 9.70 -1.10 -10.51
CA ASP A 10 11.02 -0.78 -9.96
C ASP A 10 11.03 0.68 -9.51
N LEU A 11 10.85 0.88 -8.21
CA LEU A 11 10.79 2.20 -7.60
C LEU A 11 12.22 2.69 -7.33
N ARG A 12 12.68 3.66 -8.11
CA ARG A 12 14.07 4.17 -8.06
C ARG A 12 14.32 5.22 -6.98
N ALA A 13 13.26 5.82 -6.44
CA ALA A 13 13.32 6.81 -5.38
C ALA A 13 12.15 6.57 -4.41
N PRO A 14 12.30 6.83 -3.10
CA PRO A 14 11.22 6.60 -2.16
C PRO A 14 10.02 7.51 -2.44
N PHE A 15 8.81 7.04 -2.11
CA PHE A 15 7.70 7.95 -1.84
C PHE A 15 7.83 8.48 -0.42
N GLU A 16 7.75 9.80 -0.26
CA GLU A 16 7.89 10.46 1.04
C GLU A 16 6.57 11.10 1.47
N TYR A 17 6.24 10.88 2.74
CA TYR A 17 5.00 11.35 3.34
C TYR A 17 5.27 11.97 4.70
N THR A 18 4.43 12.94 5.06
CA THR A 18 4.35 13.42 6.43
C THR A 18 3.54 12.44 7.25
N LYS A 19 4.14 11.91 8.32
CA LYS A 19 3.52 10.91 9.18
C LYS A 19 2.27 11.48 9.86
N ILE A 20 1.19 10.70 9.85
CA ILE A 20 -0.06 11.02 10.56
C ILE A 20 -0.34 10.00 11.68
N ALA A 21 -1.17 10.39 12.64
CA ALA A 21 -1.76 9.43 13.56
C ALA A 21 -2.87 8.65 12.83
N LEU A 22 -2.76 7.33 12.81
CA LEU A 22 -3.74 6.45 12.19
C LEU A 22 -4.86 6.14 13.18
N ALA A 23 -6.02 6.77 13.01
CA ALA A 23 -7.26 6.35 13.69
C ALA A 23 -7.99 5.30 12.85
N ASP A 24 -8.10 5.54 11.54
CA ASP A 24 -8.62 4.61 10.53
C ASP A 24 -7.67 4.64 9.32
N PRO A 25 -7.14 3.50 8.84
CA PRO A 25 -6.19 3.46 7.74
C PRO A 25 -6.80 3.71 6.35
N PHE A 26 -8.13 3.81 6.24
CA PHE A 26 -8.84 4.08 4.98
C PHE A 26 -9.47 5.47 4.93
N VAL A 27 -9.37 6.25 6.03
CA VAL A 27 -9.86 7.62 6.10
C VAL A 27 -8.68 8.56 6.29
N PHE A 28 -8.39 9.36 5.26
CA PHE A 28 -7.33 10.36 5.30
C PHE A 28 -7.91 11.77 5.43
N PRO A 29 -7.18 12.68 6.11
CA PRO A 29 -7.49 14.12 6.02
C PRO A 29 -7.44 14.56 4.55
N ALA A 30 -8.07 15.68 4.21
CA ALA A 30 -8.24 16.19 2.84
C ALA A 30 -6.91 16.50 2.12
N ALA A 31 -6.18 15.46 1.76
CA ALA A 31 -4.91 15.45 1.05
C ALA A 31 -5.10 14.72 -0.29
N PRO A 32 -4.41 15.16 -1.35
CA PRO A 32 -4.51 14.54 -2.67
C PRO A 32 -3.93 13.13 -2.70
N GLU A 33 -2.99 12.82 -1.82
CA GLU A 33 -2.36 11.52 -1.71
C GLU A 33 -2.12 11.12 -0.24
N GLY A 34 -2.32 9.84 0.04
CA GLY A 34 -1.98 9.22 1.32
C GLY A 34 -1.45 7.80 1.16
N ALA A 35 -0.81 7.29 2.20
CA ALA A 35 -0.34 5.91 2.22
C ALA A 35 -0.33 5.30 3.62
N VAL A 36 -0.60 4.00 3.71
CA VAL A 36 -0.48 3.18 4.93
C VAL A 36 0.42 1.97 4.67
N LEU A 37 1.27 1.66 5.65
CA LEU A 37 1.96 0.39 5.77
C LEU A 37 1.18 -0.53 6.70
N PHE A 38 0.84 -1.71 6.19
CA PHE A 38 0.37 -2.85 6.95
C PHE A 38 1.47 -3.91 7.07
N GLN A 39 1.49 -4.57 8.22
CA GLN A 39 2.37 -5.70 8.50
C GLN A 39 1.49 -6.95 8.59
N LEU A 40 1.68 -7.85 7.63
CA LEU A 40 1.06 -9.18 7.64
C LEU A 40 1.78 -10.05 8.66
N ASP A 41 1.01 -10.91 9.32
CA ASP A 41 1.61 -11.94 10.15
C ASP A 41 2.33 -12.96 9.25
N SER A 42 3.54 -13.35 9.63
CA SER A 42 4.43 -14.21 8.82
C SER A 42 3.89 -15.62 8.55
N HIS A 43 2.78 -16.01 9.18
CA HIS A 43 2.08 -17.27 8.92
C HIS A 43 0.83 -17.09 8.06
N LEU A 44 0.39 -15.85 7.82
CA LEU A 44 -0.83 -15.49 7.08
C LEU A 44 -0.54 -14.91 5.70
N TYR A 45 0.73 -14.61 5.37
CA TYR A 45 1.09 -14.01 4.08
C TYR A 45 0.81 -14.92 2.86
N THR A 46 0.47 -16.19 3.08
CA THR A 46 0.04 -17.15 2.06
C THR A 46 -1.47 -17.40 2.05
N GLU A 47 -2.23 -16.81 2.97
CA GLU A 47 -3.69 -16.92 2.97
C GLU A 47 -4.26 -16.10 1.81
N LEU A 48 -5.04 -16.77 0.94
CA LEU A 48 -5.65 -16.16 -0.24
C LEU A 48 -7.13 -15.83 -0.04
N GLU A 49 -7.73 -16.30 1.06
CA GLU A 49 -9.15 -16.15 1.39
C GLU A 49 -9.29 -16.13 2.92
N GLY A 50 -10.27 -15.38 3.43
CA GLY A 50 -10.52 -15.30 4.87
C GLY A 50 -10.96 -13.93 5.35
N ASP A 51 -10.81 -13.70 6.65
CA ASP A 51 -11.10 -12.42 7.30
C ASP A 51 -10.25 -11.29 6.69
N PRO A 52 -10.86 -10.20 6.17
CA PRO A 52 -10.14 -9.05 5.65
C PRO A 52 -9.07 -8.48 6.58
N HIS A 53 -9.30 -8.50 7.90
CA HIS A 53 -8.31 -8.03 8.87
C HIS A 53 -7.06 -8.91 8.89
N ARG A 54 -7.21 -10.22 8.68
CA ARG A 54 -6.10 -11.17 8.58
C ARG A 54 -5.36 -11.04 7.25
N LEU A 55 -6.12 -10.82 6.18
CA LEU A 55 -5.57 -10.64 4.83
C LEU A 55 -4.78 -9.33 4.66
N LEU A 56 -4.98 -8.33 5.53
CA LEU A 56 -4.18 -7.09 5.52
C LEU A 56 -3.14 -7.05 6.64
N GLY A 57 -3.44 -7.64 7.79
CA GLY A 57 -2.63 -7.52 8.99
C GLY A 57 -2.81 -6.17 9.69
N LYS A 58 -1.89 -5.86 10.60
CA LYS A 58 -1.99 -4.66 11.44
C LYS A 58 -1.48 -3.41 10.71
N PRO A 59 -2.23 -2.29 10.69
CA PRO A 59 -1.70 -1.02 10.23
C PRO A 59 -0.62 -0.53 11.20
N ILE A 60 0.56 -0.21 10.67
CA ILE A 60 1.75 0.16 11.46
C ILE A 60 1.98 1.67 11.42
N GLN A 61 1.91 2.24 10.24
CA GLN A 61 2.25 3.65 10.02
C GLN A 61 1.54 4.15 8.77
N GLY A 62 1.18 5.43 8.75
CA GLY A 62 0.69 6.09 7.55
C GLY A 62 1.15 7.52 7.48
N GLY A 63 0.93 8.12 6.31
CA GLY A 63 1.26 9.50 6.04
C GLY A 63 0.46 10.04 4.86
N VAL A 64 0.46 11.37 4.73
CA VAL A 64 -0.11 12.09 3.60
C VAL A 64 0.98 12.84 2.87
N GLU A 65 0.76 13.10 1.59
CA GLU A 65 1.56 14.07 0.86
C GLU A 65 1.43 15.42 1.57
N SER A 66 2.57 16.02 1.92
CA SER A 66 2.57 17.38 2.43
C SER A 66 2.23 18.33 1.29
N PRO A 67 1.22 19.21 1.42
CA PRO A 67 1.15 20.36 0.54
C PRO A 67 2.48 21.10 0.71
N SER A 68 3.16 21.30 -0.41
CA SER A 68 4.46 21.95 -0.50
C SER A 68 4.30 23.44 -0.21
N GLU A 69 4.02 23.78 1.05
CA GLU A 69 4.15 25.14 1.54
C GLU A 69 5.25 25.17 2.60
N GLU A 70 6.23 26.03 2.32
CA GLU A 70 7.32 26.45 3.19
C GLU A 70 6.79 26.75 4.59
N GLY A 71 6.89 25.77 5.48
CA GLY A 71 6.25 25.85 6.79
C GLY A 71 6.84 24.83 7.73
N ASN A 72 8.10 25.06 8.11
CA ASN A 72 8.81 24.40 9.19
C ASN A 72 7.89 24.03 10.38
N ASN A 73 7.42 22.79 10.40
CA ASN A 73 7.12 22.07 11.63
C ASN A 73 7.97 20.78 11.62
N PRO A 74 9.26 20.86 11.98
CA PRO A 74 10.20 19.74 11.97
C PRO A 74 9.96 18.71 13.08
N GLY A 75 8.70 18.48 13.48
CA GLY A 75 8.37 17.71 14.66
C GLY A 75 7.14 16.82 14.50
N LYS A 76 7.23 15.76 13.68
CA LYS A 76 6.52 14.47 13.89
C LYS A 76 6.89 13.34 12.90
N GLY A 77 8.13 13.26 12.42
CA GLY A 77 8.67 12.10 11.71
C GLY A 77 8.15 11.91 10.26
N SER A 78 8.96 11.25 9.44
CA SER A 78 8.63 10.92 8.04
C SER A 78 8.09 9.49 7.93
N PHE A 79 7.11 9.27 7.07
CA PHE A 79 6.75 7.95 6.55
C PHE A 79 7.29 7.81 5.14
N ARG A 80 7.82 6.64 4.78
CA ARG A 80 8.40 6.40 3.46
C ARG A 80 8.01 5.04 2.93
N ILE A 81 7.72 4.97 1.64
CA ILE A 81 7.77 3.71 0.88
C ILE A 81 9.16 3.67 0.25
N PRO A 82 10.05 2.75 0.66
CA PRO A 82 11.45 2.75 0.23
C PRO A 82 11.59 2.44 -1.27
N PRO A 83 12.71 2.80 -1.91
CA PRO A 83 13.01 2.30 -3.25
C PRO A 83 13.15 0.77 -3.24
N GLY A 84 12.88 0.14 -4.37
CA GLY A 84 12.97 -1.31 -4.52
C GLY A 84 12.04 -1.88 -5.58
N LYS A 85 12.00 -3.21 -5.66
CA LYS A 85 11.13 -3.93 -6.59
C LYS A 85 9.83 -4.30 -5.89
N TYR A 86 8.71 -4.00 -6.52
CA TYR A 86 7.37 -4.19 -5.99
C TYR A 86 6.51 -4.96 -6.97
N PHE A 87 5.66 -5.83 -6.43
CA PHE A 87 4.46 -6.27 -7.12
C PHE A 87 3.37 -5.23 -6.88
N PHE A 88 3.00 -4.54 -7.96
CA PHE A 88 2.11 -3.40 -7.97
C PHE A 88 0.74 -3.79 -8.52
N VAL A 89 -0.32 -3.36 -7.83
CA VAL A 89 -1.69 -3.50 -8.28
C VAL A 89 -2.44 -2.20 -8.08
N GLN A 90 -3.26 -1.80 -9.05
CA GLN A 90 -4.11 -0.62 -8.96
C GLN A 90 -5.58 -0.97 -9.21
N ARG A 91 -6.47 -0.34 -8.43
CA ARG A 91 -7.92 -0.39 -8.61
C ARG A 91 -8.54 1.01 -8.48
N ARG A 92 -9.47 1.33 -9.38
CA ARG A 92 -10.19 2.62 -9.41
C ARG A 92 -11.50 2.53 -8.63
N GLU A 93 -11.40 2.62 -7.31
CA GLU A 93 -12.54 2.75 -6.42
C GLU A 93 -12.09 3.36 -5.09
N PRO A 94 -13.01 3.91 -4.27
CA PRO A 94 -12.69 4.34 -2.92
C PRO A 94 -12.13 3.17 -2.10
N PRO A 95 -11.07 3.39 -1.31
CA PRO A 95 -10.52 2.32 -0.50
C PRO A 95 -11.46 1.91 0.63
N SER A 96 -11.62 0.61 0.82
CA SER A 96 -12.22 0.02 2.01
C SER A 96 -11.39 -1.16 2.49
N LEU A 97 -11.64 -1.60 3.72
CA LEU A 97 -11.04 -2.81 4.27
C LEU A 97 -11.23 -4.01 3.33
N GLU A 98 -12.46 -4.24 2.89
CA GLU A 98 -12.84 -5.36 2.04
C GLU A 98 -12.21 -5.25 0.65
N ALA A 99 -12.27 -4.06 0.05
CA ALA A 99 -11.70 -3.80 -1.28
C ALA A 99 -10.19 -4.05 -1.30
N VAL A 100 -9.47 -3.48 -0.32
CA VAL A 100 -8.01 -3.61 -0.23
C VAL A 100 -7.62 -5.05 0.12
N ALA A 101 -8.37 -5.72 1.01
CA ALA A 101 -8.14 -7.13 1.33
C ALA A 101 -8.32 -8.04 0.12
N GLN A 102 -9.38 -7.83 -0.66
CA GLN A 102 -9.64 -8.58 -1.89
C GLN A 102 -8.50 -8.36 -2.89
N VAL A 103 -8.10 -7.12 -3.16
CA VAL A 103 -7.02 -6.84 -4.11
C VAL A 103 -5.68 -7.38 -3.60
N ASN A 104 -5.43 -7.37 -2.29
CA ASN A 104 -4.23 -7.98 -1.72
C ASN A 104 -4.21 -9.50 -1.92
N ALA A 105 -5.35 -10.18 -1.71
CA ALA A 105 -5.47 -11.61 -1.96
C ALA A 105 -5.28 -11.96 -3.44
N GLU A 106 -5.84 -11.16 -4.35
CA GLU A 106 -5.64 -11.31 -5.79
C GLU A 106 -4.17 -11.06 -6.18
N ALA A 107 -3.52 -10.06 -5.58
CA ALA A 107 -2.10 -9.80 -5.77
C ALA A 107 -1.24 -10.99 -5.31
N GLN A 108 -1.56 -11.60 -4.17
CA GLN A 108 -0.87 -12.79 -3.70
C GLN A 108 -1.05 -13.98 -4.64
N ARG A 109 -2.28 -14.22 -5.11
CA ARG A 109 -2.57 -15.30 -6.06
C ARG A 109 -1.80 -15.13 -7.36
N GLU A 110 -1.78 -13.92 -7.91
CA GLU A 110 -1.04 -13.61 -9.14
C GLU A 110 0.48 -13.72 -8.93
N ALA A 111 1.00 -13.26 -7.80
CA ALA A 111 2.42 -13.42 -7.46
C ALA A 111 2.83 -14.90 -7.38
N LEU A 112 2.03 -15.73 -6.71
CA LEU A 112 2.23 -17.18 -6.64
C LEU A 112 2.25 -17.81 -8.03
N TRP A 113 1.28 -17.46 -8.88
CA TRP A 113 1.23 -17.93 -10.26
C TRP A 113 2.47 -17.56 -11.07
N ARG A 114 3.04 -16.37 -10.84
CA ARG A 114 4.26 -15.88 -11.49
C ARG A 114 5.55 -16.39 -10.83
N GLY A 115 5.49 -17.18 -9.77
CA GLY A 115 6.66 -17.61 -9.01
C GLY A 115 7.39 -16.46 -8.31
N LEU A 116 6.67 -15.38 -7.96
CA LEU A 116 7.20 -14.22 -7.26
C LEU A 116 7.04 -14.39 -5.74
N HIS A 117 8.10 -14.09 -5.00
CA HIS A 117 8.07 -14.08 -3.54
C HIS A 117 7.79 -12.68 -3.02
N LEU A 118 6.67 -12.51 -2.31
CA LEU A 118 6.29 -11.26 -1.68
C LEU A 118 6.79 -11.22 -0.23
N THR A 119 7.15 -10.04 0.24
CA THR A 119 7.40 -9.81 1.68
C THR A 119 6.07 -9.75 2.45
N ASP A 120 6.20 -9.74 3.78
CA ASP A 120 5.13 -9.56 4.77
C ASP A 120 4.66 -8.09 4.90
N ARG A 121 5.27 -7.17 4.15
CA ARG A 121 4.85 -5.76 4.11
C ARG A 121 3.85 -5.53 2.99
N LEU A 122 2.83 -4.74 3.30
CA LEU A 122 1.85 -4.25 2.36
C LEU A 122 1.75 -2.73 2.47
N TYR A 123 2.15 -2.03 1.41
CA TYR A 123 1.88 -0.61 1.31
C TYR A 123 0.62 -0.40 0.49
N VAL A 124 -0.26 0.46 0.98
CA VAL A 124 -1.47 0.88 0.28
C VAL A 124 -1.37 2.39 0.09
N ARG A 125 -1.33 2.85 -1.16
CA ARG A 125 -1.41 4.26 -1.52
C ARG A 125 -2.82 4.59 -1.97
N PHE A 126 -3.27 5.79 -1.68
CA PHE A 126 -4.56 6.34 -2.04
C PHE A 126 -4.32 7.64 -2.78
N LEU A 127 -4.97 7.80 -3.93
CA LEU A 127 -4.79 8.93 -4.82
C LEU A 127 -6.16 9.51 -5.16
N VAL A 128 -6.28 10.82 -5.06
CA VAL A 128 -7.40 11.58 -5.59
C VAL A 128 -7.05 11.95 -7.03
N GLU A 129 -7.64 11.26 -8.01
CA GLU A 129 -7.51 11.58 -9.44
C GLU A 129 -8.74 12.36 -9.93
N GLU A 130 -8.65 12.98 -11.12
CA GLU A 130 -9.77 13.73 -11.73
C GLU A 130 -11.03 12.85 -11.93
N GLU A 131 -10.82 11.57 -12.24
CA GLU A 131 -11.88 10.58 -12.49
C GLU A 131 -12.41 9.93 -11.21
N GLY A 132 -11.82 10.23 -10.04
CA GLY A 132 -12.24 9.70 -8.75
C GLY A 132 -11.09 9.15 -7.90
N LEU A 133 -11.45 8.42 -6.85
CA LEU A 133 -10.49 7.81 -5.93
C LEU A 133 -9.89 6.54 -6.54
N VAL A 134 -8.59 6.39 -6.34
CA VAL A 134 -7.82 5.21 -6.75
C VAL A 134 -7.01 4.73 -5.56
N PHE A 135 -6.91 3.41 -5.40
CA PHE A 135 -5.93 2.83 -4.49
C PHE A 135 -4.95 1.92 -5.22
N GLN A 136 -3.73 1.89 -4.69
CA GLN A 136 -2.62 1.12 -5.21
C GLN A 136 -2.05 0.26 -4.10
N ILE A 137 -1.85 -1.02 -4.37
CA ILE A 137 -1.13 -1.94 -3.50
C ILE A 137 0.30 -2.08 -4.03
N LEU A 138 1.28 -1.90 -3.13
CA LEU A 138 2.68 -2.20 -3.39
C LEU A 138 3.14 -3.26 -2.40
N ARG A 139 3.36 -4.47 -2.90
CA ARG A 139 3.96 -5.57 -2.14
C ARG A 139 5.44 -5.68 -2.53
N PRO A 140 6.39 -5.38 -1.62
CA PRO A 140 7.80 -5.55 -1.94
C PRO A 140 8.07 -7.01 -2.30
N LEU A 141 8.86 -7.21 -3.35
CA LEU A 141 9.39 -8.52 -3.71
C LEU A 141 10.57 -8.85 -2.81
N VAL A 142 10.64 -10.10 -2.36
CA VAL A 142 11.87 -10.64 -1.76
C VAL A 142 12.93 -10.54 -2.84
N GLN A 143 13.88 -9.62 -2.68
CA GLN A 143 15.09 -9.68 -3.49
C GLN A 143 15.74 -11.01 -3.11
N GLY A 144 15.81 -11.94 -4.07
CA GLY A 144 16.58 -13.15 -3.88
C GLY A 144 17.96 -12.71 -3.40
N GLY A 145 18.34 -13.15 -2.19
CA GLY A 145 19.72 -13.03 -1.77
C GLY A 145 20.54 -13.80 -2.80
N GLU A 146 21.37 -13.07 -3.53
CA GLU A 146 22.60 -13.67 -4.04
C GLU A 146 23.46 -14.12 -2.86
#